data_AF-A0A1F3XD27-F1
#
_entry.id   AF-A0A1F3XD27-F1
#
_cell.length_a   1.000
_cell.length_b   1.000
_cell.length_c   1.000
_cell.angle_alpha   90.00
_cell.angle_beta   90.00
_cell.angle_gamma   90.00
#
_symmetry.space_group_name_H-M   'P 1'
#
loop_
_entity.id
_entity.type
_entity.pdbx_description
1 polymer ?
#
loop_
_entity_poly.entity_id
_entity_poly.type
_entity_poly.pdbx_seq_one_letter_code
_entity_poly.pdbx_strand_id
1 'polypeptide(L)'
;MKAVSIFEYGDYKSYLRTWINSQPSKGRGKKRQLAQIVKCHSTYVSQILHGSADLSPEQASLLNGFMGHNSQEARFFILLVQRARAGNKSLKEHFEIQIQEVLDSRSALRNRLEIKKTIEEKDQATYYSSWLYPTIHMLITMPEFQTRDELSKHLHLPVSKVMEILSFLIATGLAEGQSG
;
A
#
# COMPACT_ATOMS: atom_id res chain seq x y z
N MET A 1 -3.77 -6.98 -16.29
CA MET A 1 -2.63 -7.65 -15.62
C MET A 1 -2.48 -7.05 -14.24
N LYS A 2 -2.43 -7.85 -13.18
CA LYS A 2 -2.15 -7.38 -11.82
C LYS A 2 -0.72 -6.83 -11.79
N ALA A 3 -0.52 -5.62 -11.27
CA ALA A 3 0.82 -5.06 -11.12
C ALA A 3 1.64 -5.92 -10.15
N VAL A 4 2.89 -6.25 -10.51
CA VAL A 4 3.78 -7.06 -9.66
C VAL A 4 4.19 -6.23 -8.45
N SER A 5 3.72 -6.62 -7.26
CA SER A 5 4.06 -5.94 -6.01
C SER A 5 5.28 -6.58 -5.37
N ILE A 6 6.36 -5.81 -5.16
CA ILE A 6 7.58 -6.32 -4.52
C ILE A 6 7.34 -6.87 -3.11
N PHE A 7 6.35 -6.34 -2.39
CA PHE A 7 6.02 -6.74 -1.02
C PHE A 7 5.44 -8.15 -0.91
N GLU A 8 5.08 -8.78 -2.04
CA GLU A 8 4.62 -10.18 -2.08
C GLU A 8 5.81 -11.17 -2.15
N TYR A 9 7.05 -10.68 -2.14
CA TYR A 9 8.25 -11.51 -2.32
C TYR A 9 9.15 -11.48 -1.09
N GLY A 10 9.48 -12.66 -0.59
CA GLY A 10 10.54 -12.84 0.40
C GLY A 10 11.94 -12.87 -0.22
N ASP A 11 12.10 -12.98 -1.54
CA ASP A 11 13.40 -13.04 -2.21
C ASP A 11 13.44 -12.10 -3.41
N TYR A 12 14.44 -11.21 -3.44
CA TYR A 12 14.56 -10.21 -4.51
C TYR A 12 14.86 -10.83 -5.87
N LYS A 13 15.53 -12.00 -5.94
CA LYS A 13 15.82 -12.67 -7.21
C LYS A 13 14.54 -13.20 -7.84
N SER A 14 13.67 -13.78 -7.03
CA SER A 14 12.34 -14.27 -7.44
C SER A 14 11.43 -13.12 -7.88
N TYR A 15 11.49 -11.99 -7.18
CA TYR A 15 10.85 -10.75 -7.62
C TYR A 15 11.38 -10.28 -8.98
N LEU A 16 12.70 -10.17 -9.14
CA LEU A 16 13.33 -9.67 -10.37
C LEU A 16 13.00 -10.55 -11.58
N ARG A 17 13.01 -11.88 -11.41
CA ARG A 17 12.56 -12.83 -12.45
C ARG A 17 11.11 -12.57 -12.86
N THR A 18 10.22 -12.38 -11.87
CA THR A 18 8.80 -12.11 -12.16
C THR A 18 8.61 -10.76 -12.83
N TRP A 19 9.30 -9.72 -12.35
CA TRP A 19 9.26 -8.39 -12.95
C TRP A 19 9.77 -8.40 -14.39
N ILE A 20 10.84 -9.13 -14.71
CA ILE A 20 11.31 -9.28 -16.10
C ILE A 20 10.23 -9.94 -16.97
N ASN A 21 9.62 -11.02 -16.49
CA ASN A 21 8.60 -11.76 -17.23
C ASN A 21 7.30 -10.97 -17.44
N SER A 22 7.00 -10.01 -16.57
CA SER A 22 5.82 -9.13 -16.70
C SER A 22 6.03 -8.00 -17.71
N GLN A 23 7.25 -7.76 -18.19
CA GLN A 23 7.53 -6.74 -19.19
C GLN A 23 7.02 -7.15 -20.59
N PRO A 24 6.81 -6.18 -21.52
CA PRO A 24 6.45 -6.46 -22.90
C PRO A 24 7.36 -7.52 -23.55
N SER A 25 6.78 -8.33 -24.45
CA SER A 25 7.47 -9.43 -25.11
C SER A 25 8.14 -10.42 -24.14
N LYS A 26 7.54 -10.64 -22.96
CA LYS A 26 8.05 -11.51 -21.88
C LYS A 26 9.47 -11.14 -21.44
N GLY A 27 9.78 -9.84 -21.42
CA GLY A 27 11.08 -9.34 -20.97
C GLY A 27 12.24 -9.54 -21.94
N ARG A 28 11.98 -9.80 -23.22
CA ARG A 28 13.03 -9.86 -24.25
C ARG A 28 13.86 -8.57 -24.22
N GLY A 29 15.17 -8.70 -24.06
CA GLY A 29 16.11 -7.57 -23.97
C GLY A 29 16.27 -6.94 -22.57
N LYS A 30 15.40 -7.24 -21.59
CA LYS A 30 15.48 -6.66 -20.24
C LYS A 30 16.75 -7.04 -19.50
N LYS A 31 17.21 -8.28 -19.67
CA LYS A 31 18.49 -8.74 -19.11
C LYS A 31 19.69 -7.90 -19.61
N ARG A 32 19.69 -7.50 -20.89
CA ARG A 32 20.72 -6.62 -21.46
C ARG A 32 20.63 -5.22 -20.87
N GLN A 33 19.43 -4.68 -20.73
CA GLN A 33 19.19 -3.37 -20.10
C GLN A 33 19.65 -3.36 -18.64
N LEU A 34 19.29 -4.38 -17.86
CA LEU A 34 19.75 -4.56 -16.48
C LEU A 34 21.28 -4.55 -16.40
N ALA A 35 21.95 -5.28 -17.28
CA ALA A 35 23.42 -5.34 -17.33
C ALA A 35 24.04 -3.95 -17.59
N GLN A 36 23.48 -3.19 -18.53
CA GLN A 36 23.93 -1.82 -18.82
C GLN A 36 23.75 -0.89 -17.63
N ILE A 37 22.61 -0.97 -16.94
CA ILE A 37 22.26 -0.08 -15.83
C ILE A 37 23.17 -0.33 -14.63
N VAL A 38 23.37 -1.59 -14.26
CA VAL A 38 24.27 -1.95 -13.14
C VAL A 38 25.74 -2.01 -13.56
N LYS A 39 26.05 -1.56 -14.79
CA LYS A 39 27.38 -1.45 -15.39
C LYS A 39 28.19 -2.76 -15.31
N CYS A 40 27.57 -3.88 -15.70
CA CYS A 40 28.18 -5.20 -15.66
C CYS A 40 27.93 -5.99 -16.97
N HIS A 41 28.55 -7.18 -17.07
CA HIS A 41 28.31 -8.09 -18.18
C HIS A 41 27.00 -8.87 -18.01
N SER A 42 26.36 -9.23 -19.12
CA SER A 42 25.13 -10.04 -19.13
C SER A 42 25.28 -11.39 -18.41
N THR A 43 26.50 -11.94 -18.37
CA THR A 43 26.81 -13.16 -17.62
C THR A 43 26.64 -12.95 -16.11
N TYR A 44 27.06 -11.81 -15.59
CA TYR A 44 26.87 -11.47 -14.17
C TYR A 44 25.39 -11.33 -13.81
N VAL A 45 24.59 -10.67 -14.66
CA VAL A 45 23.12 -10.62 -14.49
C VAL A 45 22.51 -12.03 -14.53
N SER A 46 23.03 -12.94 -15.34
CA SER A 46 22.60 -14.35 -15.34
C SER A 46 22.85 -15.01 -13.98
N GLN A 47 24.04 -14.77 -13.40
CA GLN A 47 24.42 -15.28 -12.09
C GLN A 47 23.62 -14.66 -10.95
N ILE A 48 23.16 -13.41 -11.08
CA ILE A 48 22.22 -12.82 -10.12
C ILE A 48 20.86 -13.51 -10.21
N LEU A 49 20.33 -13.69 -11.42
CA LEU A 49 18.97 -14.20 -11.62
C LEU A 49 18.84 -15.70 -11.27
N HIS A 50 19.86 -16.48 -11.57
CA HIS A 50 19.82 -17.94 -11.52
C HIS A 50 20.95 -18.59 -10.72
N GLY A 51 21.89 -17.80 -10.19
CA GLY A 51 23.07 -18.29 -9.49
C GLY A 51 23.27 -17.66 -8.12
N SER A 52 24.51 -17.72 -7.64
CA SER A 52 24.91 -17.29 -6.30
C SER A 52 25.32 -15.83 -6.21
N ALA A 53 25.46 -15.12 -7.32
CA ALA A 53 25.83 -13.71 -7.29
C ALA A 53 24.69 -12.85 -6.72
N ASP A 54 25.04 -11.75 -6.08
CA ASP A 54 24.08 -10.79 -5.55
C ASP A 54 24.40 -9.36 -5.93
N LEU A 55 23.34 -8.54 -6.08
CA LEU A 55 23.46 -7.11 -6.37
C LEU A 55 24.12 -6.36 -5.20
N SER A 56 25.02 -5.42 -5.48
CA SER A 56 25.42 -4.45 -4.45
C SER A 56 24.26 -3.48 -4.12
N PRO A 57 24.29 -2.78 -2.96
CA PRO A 57 23.31 -1.75 -2.64
C PRO A 57 23.24 -0.64 -3.68
N GLU A 58 24.39 -0.27 -4.26
CA GLU A 58 24.49 0.71 -5.34
C GLU A 58 23.80 0.19 -6.61
N GLN A 59 24.03 -1.07 -6.97
CA GLN A 59 23.36 -1.69 -8.11
C GLN A 59 21.85 -1.83 -7.88
N ALA A 60 21.44 -2.19 -6.66
CA ALA A 60 20.04 -2.25 -6.28
C ALA A 60 19.35 -0.87 -6.37
N SER A 61 20.04 0.19 -5.93
CA SER A 61 19.58 1.57 -6.05
C SER A 61 19.40 2.00 -7.50
N LEU A 62 20.35 1.67 -8.39
CA LEU A 62 20.23 1.94 -9.82
C LEU A 62 19.01 1.22 -10.43
N LEU A 63 18.76 -0.02 -10.01
CA LEU A 63 17.60 -0.77 -10.48
C LEU A 63 16.28 -0.23 -9.95
N ASN A 64 16.22 0.34 -8.74
CA ASN A 64 15.00 0.98 -8.24
C ASN A 64 14.47 2.06 -9.20
N GLY A 65 15.37 2.93 -9.69
CA GLY A 65 14.99 3.97 -10.65
C GLY A 65 14.52 3.40 -11.98
N PHE A 66 15.16 2.33 -12.46
CA PHE A 66 14.77 1.66 -13.70
C PHE A 66 13.43 0.93 -13.62
N MET A 67 13.15 0.32 -12.47
CA MET A 67 11.93 -0.45 -12.22
C MET A 67 10.75 0.44 -11.84
N GLY A 68 10.98 1.74 -11.62
CA GLY A 68 9.94 2.70 -11.25
C GLY A 68 9.45 2.54 -9.83
N HIS A 69 10.29 2.02 -8.93
CA HIS A 69 9.92 1.86 -7.52
C HIS A 69 9.67 3.21 -6.85
N ASN A 70 8.59 3.30 -6.08
CA ASN A 70 8.41 4.40 -5.13
C ASN A 70 9.38 4.24 -3.92
N SER A 71 9.42 5.24 -3.04
CA SER A 71 10.36 5.27 -1.91
C SER A 71 10.25 4.04 -0.97
N GLN A 72 9.04 3.52 -0.76
CA GLN A 72 8.85 2.34 0.10
C GLN A 72 9.31 1.06 -0.60
N GLU A 73 8.97 0.91 -1.88
CA GLU A 73 9.42 -0.22 -2.71
C GLU A 73 10.94 -0.23 -2.85
N ALA A 74 11.54 0.94 -3.06
CA ALA A 74 12.97 1.10 -3.20
C ALA A 74 13.73 0.69 -1.94
N ARG A 75 13.24 1.14 -0.76
CA ARG A 75 13.78 0.73 0.55
C ARG A 75 13.64 -0.78 0.74
N PHE A 76 12.47 -1.33 0.47
CA PHE A 76 12.19 -2.76 0.64
C PHE A 76 13.07 -3.62 -0.28
N PHE A 77 13.24 -3.23 -1.54
CA PHE A 77 14.14 -3.93 -2.48
C PHE A 77 15.57 -3.98 -1.97
N ILE A 78 16.10 -2.85 -1.47
CA ILE A 78 17.45 -2.78 -0.92
C ILE A 78 17.58 -3.69 0.30
N LEU A 79 16.58 -3.75 1.19
CA LEU A 79 16.57 -4.65 2.35
C LEU A 79 16.64 -6.11 1.93
N LEU A 80 15.84 -6.53 0.95
CA LEU A 80 15.88 -7.90 0.42
C LEU A 80 17.26 -8.25 -0.15
N VAL A 81 17.89 -7.31 -0.87
CA VAL A 81 19.24 -7.47 -1.42
C VAL A 81 20.29 -7.58 -0.31
N GLN A 82 20.24 -6.70 0.69
CA GLN A 82 21.18 -6.72 1.81
C GLN A 82 21.06 -8.01 2.62
N ARG A 83 19.84 -8.48 2.86
CA ARG A 83 19.59 -9.77 3.52
C ARG A 83 20.18 -10.94 2.73
N ALA A 84 20.00 -10.97 1.41
CA ALA A 84 20.56 -12.02 0.57
C ALA A 84 22.10 -12.05 0.63
N ARG A 85 22.73 -10.86 0.67
CA ARG A 85 24.19 -10.69 0.75
C ARG A 85 24.80 -10.95 2.12
N ALA A 86 24.01 -10.89 3.18
CA ALA A 86 24.52 -11.01 4.54
C ALA A 86 25.24 -12.36 4.72
N GLY A 87 26.53 -12.31 5.06
CA GLY A 87 27.38 -13.50 5.16
C GLY A 87 27.25 -14.27 6.48
N ASN A 88 26.64 -13.66 7.51
CA ASN A 88 26.46 -14.28 8.82
C ASN A 88 24.99 -14.23 9.28
N LYS A 89 24.64 -15.13 10.21
CA LYS A 89 23.28 -15.31 10.72
C LYS A 89 22.73 -14.05 11.41
N SER A 90 23.53 -13.42 12.25
CA SER A 90 23.12 -12.22 13.00
C SER A 90 22.72 -11.07 12.08
N LEU A 91 23.49 -10.83 11.00
CA LEU A 91 23.19 -9.78 10.03
C LEU A 91 21.97 -10.14 9.17
N LYS A 92 21.76 -11.43 8.85
CA LYS A 92 20.52 -11.87 8.17
C LYS A 92 19.30 -11.59 9.05
N GLU A 93 19.35 -12.00 10.32
CA GLU A 93 18.26 -11.77 11.29
C GLU A 93 17.97 -10.28 11.47
N HIS A 94 19.00 -9.44 11.52
CA HIS A 94 18.84 -7.99 11.58
C HIS A 94 18.03 -7.44 10.40
N PHE A 95 18.31 -7.89 9.17
CA PHE A 95 17.54 -7.46 8.00
C PHE A 95 16.15 -8.10 7.92
N GLU A 96 15.96 -9.32 8.40
CA GLU A 96 14.62 -9.94 8.50
C GLU A 96 13.69 -9.14 9.41
N ILE A 97 14.20 -8.67 10.56
CA ILE A 97 13.43 -7.80 11.46
C ILE A 97 13.00 -6.52 10.72
N GLN A 98 13.91 -5.85 10.03
CA GLN A 98 13.57 -4.63 9.26
C GLN A 98 12.58 -4.90 8.12
N ILE A 99 12.68 -6.05 7.45
CA ILE A 99 11.73 -6.47 6.42
C ILE A 99 10.34 -6.64 7.04
N GLN A 100 10.25 -7.31 8.19
CA GLN A 100 8.99 -7.53 8.89
C GLN A 100 8.36 -6.22 9.34
N GLU A 101 9.14 -5.28 9.87
CA GLU A 101 8.67 -3.93 10.24
C GLU A 101 8.01 -3.19 9.06
N VAL A 102 8.58 -3.30 7.85
CA VAL A 102 7.99 -2.68 6.65
C VAL A 102 6.67 -3.37 6.28
N LEU A 103 6.59 -4.69 6.37
CA LEU A 103 5.38 -5.45 6.06
C LEU A 103 4.26 -5.18 7.08
N ASP A 104 4.59 -5.14 8.36
CA ASP A 104 3.65 -4.86 9.45
C ASP A 104 3.09 -3.44 9.34
N SER A 105 3.95 -2.46 9.06
CA SER A 105 3.55 -1.08 8.84
C SER A 105 2.56 -0.95 7.67
N ARG A 106 2.80 -1.69 6.57
CA ARG A 106 1.86 -1.75 5.43
C ARG A 106 0.56 -2.45 5.79
N SER A 107 0.61 -3.55 6.54
CA SER A 107 -0.57 -4.29 6.97
C SER A 107 -1.46 -3.45 7.87
N ALA A 108 -0.88 -2.77 8.87
CA ALA A 108 -1.60 -1.85 9.75
C ALA A 108 -2.24 -0.70 8.97
N LEU A 109 -1.54 -0.13 7.99
CA LEU A 109 -2.09 0.89 7.10
C LEU A 109 -3.24 0.34 6.26
N ARG A 110 -3.10 -0.86 5.68
CA ARG A 110 -4.15 -1.52 4.91
C ARG A 110 -5.39 -1.75 5.76
N ASN A 111 -5.22 -2.27 6.98
CA ASN A 111 -6.33 -2.51 7.90
C ASN A 111 -7.04 -1.19 8.25
N ARG A 112 -6.30 -0.11 8.51
CA ARG A 112 -6.89 1.24 8.72
C ARG A 112 -7.66 1.75 7.50
N LEU A 113 -7.18 1.45 6.29
CA LEU A 113 -7.84 1.85 5.05
C LEU A 113 -9.05 0.97 4.71
N GLU A 114 -9.01 -0.33 5.02
CA GLU A 114 -10.13 -1.28 4.89
C GLU A 114 -11.26 -0.93 5.85
N ILE A 115 -10.94 -0.54 7.09
CA ILE A 115 -11.89 0.02 8.06
C ILE A 115 -12.56 1.28 7.48
N LYS A 116 -11.82 2.11 6.72
CA LYS A 116 -12.38 3.30 6.08
C LYS A 116 -13.10 3.02 4.75
N LYS A 117 -13.00 1.83 4.15
CA LYS A 117 -13.42 1.57 2.77
C LYS A 117 -14.70 0.76 2.60
N THR A 118 -15.32 0.24 3.65
CA THR A 118 -16.47 -0.66 3.45
C THR A 118 -17.77 -0.01 3.86
N ILE A 119 -18.23 0.93 3.04
CA ILE A 119 -19.67 1.04 2.80
C ILE A 119 -19.97 -0.05 1.77
N GLU A 120 -20.84 -1.01 2.09
CA GLU A 120 -21.29 -2.00 1.11
C GLU A 120 -21.82 -1.31 -0.14
N GLU A 121 -21.72 -1.92 -1.33
CA GLU A 121 -22.14 -1.30 -2.60
C GLU A 121 -23.60 -0.81 -2.56
N LYS A 122 -24.46 -1.56 -1.86
CA LYS A 122 -25.83 -1.19 -1.48
C LYS A 122 -25.90 0.14 -0.71
N ASP A 123 -25.06 0.29 0.30
CA ASP A 123 -25.07 1.45 1.20
C ASP A 123 -24.39 2.66 0.53
N GLN A 124 -23.51 2.45 -0.46
CA GLN A 124 -22.94 3.53 -1.27
C GLN A 124 -24.02 4.24 -2.08
N ALA A 125 -24.96 3.48 -2.66
CA ALA A 125 -26.09 4.06 -3.39
C ALA A 125 -26.90 5.01 -2.47
N THR A 126 -27.14 4.61 -1.23
CA THR A 126 -27.82 5.45 -0.22
C THR A 126 -26.96 6.65 0.18
N TYR A 127 -25.68 6.43 0.49
CA TYR A 127 -24.76 7.50 0.91
C TYR A 127 -24.57 8.58 -0.16
N TYR A 128 -24.58 8.22 -1.45
CA TYR A 128 -24.46 9.17 -2.56
C TYR A 128 -25.82 9.61 -3.14
N SER A 129 -26.95 9.08 -2.64
CA SER A 129 -28.29 9.45 -3.12
C SER A 129 -28.66 10.91 -2.83
N SER A 130 -28.03 11.51 -1.82
CA SER A 130 -28.27 12.88 -1.42
C SER A 130 -26.99 13.49 -0.86
N TRP A 131 -26.76 14.76 -1.15
CA TRP A 131 -25.64 15.54 -0.61
C TRP A 131 -25.64 15.63 0.93
N LEU A 132 -26.79 15.38 1.57
CA LEU A 132 -26.94 15.45 3.02
C LEU A 132 -26.12 14.40 3.77
N TYR A 133 -26.00 13.18 3.24
CA TYR A 133 -25.24 12.10 3.89
C TYR A 133 -23.74 12.43 4.02
N PRO A 134 -23.00 12.75 2.94
CA PRO A 134 -21.60 13.12 3.05
C PRO A 134 -21.40 14.44 3.80
N THR A 135 -22.36 15.38 3.72
CA THR A 135 -22.27 16.65 4.45
C THR A 135 -22.37 16.43 5.95
N ILE A 136 -23.36 15.68 6.43
CA ILE A 136 -23.49 15.36 7.86
C ILE A 136 -22.30 14.53 8.32
N HIS A 137 -21.84 13.56 7.53
CA HIS A 137 -20.65 12.77 7.85
C HIS A 137 -19.38 13.63 7.99
N MET A 138 -19.23 14.69 7.20
CA MET A 138 -18.13 15.64 7.36
C MET A 138 -18.34 16.55 8.58
N LEU A 139 -19.54 17.07 8.78
CA LEU A 139 -19.84 18.01 9.86
C LEU A 139 -19.61 17.40 11.25
N ILE A 140 -19.96 16.13 11.47
CA ILE A 140 -19.75 15.46 12.77
C ILE A 140 -18.27 15.30 13.14
N THR A 141 -17.33 15.49 12.21
CA THR A 141 -15.90 15.54 12.51
C THR A 141 -15.49 16.83 13.22
N MET A 142 -16.35 17.86 13.19
CA MET A 142 -16.15 19.14 13.86
C MET A 142 -16.87 19.13 15.22
N PRO A 143 -16.20 19.49 16.34
CA PRO A 143 -16.79 19.41 17.69
C PRO A 143 -18.13 20.15 17.87
N GLU A 144 -18.30 21.26 17.17
CA GLU A 144 -19.49 22.13 17.24
C GLU A 144 -20.74 21.55 16.56
N PHE A 145 -20.60 20.49 15.75
CA PHE A 145 -21.71 19.87 15.01
C PHE A 145 -21.94 18.39 15.40
N GLN A 146 -21.53 17.99 16.61
CA GLN A 146 -21.67 16.61 17.08
C GLN A 146 -23.03 16.27 17.70
N THR A 147 -23.96 17.22 17.77
CA THR A 147 -25.32 16.98 18.27
C THR A 147 -26.36 17.12 17.16
N ARG A 148 -27.42 16.31 17.25
CA ARG A 148 -28.55 16.37 16.30
C ARG A 148 -29.19 17.76 16.23
N ASP A 149 -29.21 18.48 17.34
CA ASP A 149 -29.84 19.80 17.44
C ASP A 149 -29.00 20.87 16.74
N GLU A 150 -27.67 20.81 16.88
CA GLU A 150 -26.78 21.73 16.15
C GLU A 150 -26.75 21.43 14.64
N LEU A 151 -26.77 20.16 14.25
CA LEU A 151 -26.89 19.79 12.83
C LEU A 151 -28.22 20.25 12.22
N SER A 152 -29.33 20.06 12.94
CA SER A 152 -30.67 20.50 12.56
C SER A 152 -30.74 22.01 12.33
N LYS A 153 -30.21 22.80 13.27
CA LYS A 153 -30.13 24.26 13.17
C LYS A 153 -29.24 24.70 12.00
N HIS A 154 -28.04 24.12 11.87
CA HIS A 154 -27.07 24.53 10.86
C HIS A 154 -27.57 24.22 9.44
N LEU A 155 -28.11 23.03 9.22
CA LEU A 155 -28.59 22.58 7.91
C LEU A 155 -30.03 23.02 7.60
N HIS A 156 -30.72 23.64 8.55
CA HIS A 156 -32.13 24.00 8.45
C HIS A 156 -33.02 22.79 8.09
N LEU A 157 -32.76 21.65 8.71
CA LEU A 157 -33.45 20.39 8.47
C LEU A 157 -34.29 19.95 9.67
N PRO A 158 -35.39 19.22 9.48
CA PRO A 158 -36.08 18.57 10.58
C PRO A 158 -35.14 17.63 11.35
N VAL A 159 -35.20 17.65 12.68
CA VAL A 159 -34.42 16.75 13.56
C VAL A 159 -34.64 15.29 13.18
N SER A 160 -35.85 14.92 12.76
CA SER A 160 -36.18 13.57 12.27
C SER A 160 -35.32 13.15 11.07
N LYS A 161 -35.05 14.06 10.12
CA LYS A 161 -34.22 13.78 8.95
C LYS A 161 -32.74 13.65 9.32
N VAL A 162 -32.26 14.49 10.25
CA VAL A 162 -30.90 14.39 10.78
C VAL A 162 -30.71 13.05 11.51
N MET A 163 -31.66 12.65 12.35
CA MET A 163 -31.64 11.38 13.06
C MET A 163 -31.65 10.17 12.11
N GLU A 164 -32.43 10.21 11.04
CA GLU A 164 -32.43 9.18 10.00
C GLU A 164 -31.04 9.01 9.39
N ILE A 165 -30.40 10.12 9.01
CA ILE A 165 -29.07 10.11 8.40
C ILE A 165 -28.00 9.65 9.40
N LEU A 166 -28.02 10.15 10.65
CA LEU A 166 -27.09 9.71 11.69
C LEU A 166 -27.24 8.22 11.99
N SER A 167 -28.48 7.70 12.03
CA SER A 167 -28.75 6.27 12.21
C SER A 167 -28.14 5.44 11.09
N PHE A 168 -28.25 5.91 9.84
CA PHE A 168 -27.60 5.28 8.69
C PHE A 168 -26.07 5.28 8.82
N LEU A 169 -25.47 6.43 9.18
CA LEU A 169 -24.01 6.55 9.33
C LEU A 169 -23.48 5.63 10.44
N ILE A 170 -24.22 5.49 11.54
CA ILE A 170 -23.86 4.56 12.62
C ILE A 170 -24.03 3.10 12.17
N ALA A 171 -25.14 2.77 11.52
CA ALA A 171 -25.41 1.40 11.05
C ALA A 171 -24.39 0.91 10.01
N THR A 172 -23.84 1.81 9.22
CA THR A 172 -22.82 1.52 8.18
C THR A 172 -21.38 1.64 8.69
N GLY A 173 -21.17 1.95 9.98
CA GLY A 173 -19.85 2.10 10.58
C GLY A 173 -19.10 3.37 10.14
N LEU A 174 -19.80 4.33 9.54
CA LEU A 174 -19.24 5.63 9.15
C LEU A 174 -19.19 6.64 10.31
N ALA A 175 -19.98 6.43 11.34
CA ALA A 175 -19.99 7.24 12.56
C ALA A 175 -20.15 6.35 13.80
N GLU A 176 -19.72 6.84 14.96
CA GLU A 176 -19.95 6.21 16.25
C GLU A 176 -20.88 7.09 17.09
N GLY A 177 -21.90 6.47 17.70
CA GLY A 177 -22.78 7.16 18.63
C GLY A 177 -22.21 7.11 20.06
N GLN A 178 -22.06 8.26 20.70
CA GLN A 178 -21.81 8.33 22.14
C GLN A 178 -23.12 8.63 22.86
N SER A 179 -23.61 7.68 23.65
CA SER A 179 -24.69 7.93 24.61
C SER A 179 -24.09 8.68 25.80
N GLY A 180 -24.22 10.01 25.78
CA GLY A 180 -24.04 10.89 26.93
C GLY A 180 -25.38 11.14 27.63
#